data_AF-A0A2P2CXI1-F1
#
_entry.id   AF-A0A2P2CXI1-F1
#
_cell.length_a   1.000
_cell.length_b   1.000
_cell.length_c   1.000
_cell.angle_alpha   90.00
_cell.angle_beta   90.00
_cell.angle_gamma   90.00
#
_symmetry.space_group_name_H-M   'P 1'
#
loop_
_entity.id
_entity.type
_entity.pdbx_description
1 polymer ?
#
loop_
_entity_poly.entity_id
_entity_poly.type
_entity_poly.pdbx_seq_one_letter_code
_entity_poly.pdbx_strand_id
1 'polypeptide(L)'
;MIQRSSVNFLICNRKTIYTILSVVFLLQCGTTYSTITYSKYEQIRAVRENAISSENLSLITTRFLKSNDLYEKYQEAPRVVIYDLDNRLVALKTRELAYYLSELCYQVGSELDLDDPMFARMFASSLVYSFTYLFDKKAIPAADPFSMEFRFALETYNRSLAQLVRFAKRNRKLANLTDLNLPLIRGALSMTRAEVETAWTPKNFLEIEVAYDYKNEGFFNQISKFGINTSYPDPQTSGKRT
;
A
#
# COMPACT_ATOMS: atom_id res chain seq x y z
N MET A 1 -44.46 -29.67 60.48
CA MET A 1 -44.76 -28.33 61.02
C MET A 1 -43.60 -27.40 60.58
N ILE A 2 -43.50 -27.08 59.29
CA ILE A 2 -43.79 -25.78 58.65
C ILE A 2 -43.17 -24.58 59.37
N GLN A 3 -42.11 -23.99 58.81
CA GLN A 3 -42.05 -22.53 58.55
C GLN A 3 -41.07 -22.18 57.41
N ARG A 4 -41.54 -21.29 56.51
CA ARG A 4 -40.97 -20.84 55.24
C ARG A 4 -40.21 -19.49 55.39
N SER A 5 -39.36 -19.22 54.39
CA SER A 5 -38.96 -17.89 53.82
C SER A 5 -38.14 -16.93 54.70
N SER A 6 -37.11 -16.24 54.21
CA SER A 6 -37.23 -15.28 53.09
C SER A 6 -35.88 -14.92 52.46
N VAL A 7 -35.86 -14.90 51.13
CA VAL A 7 -34.84 -14.31 50.26
C VAL A 7 -34.97 -12.79 50.36
N ASN A 8 -33.97 -12.09 50.90
CA ASN A 8 -33.92 -10.63 50.88
C ASN A 8 -33.40 -10.17 49.52
N PHE A 9 -34.35 -9.93 48.62
CA PHE A 9 -34.18 -9.19 47.38
C PHE A 9 -33.70 -7.78 47.73
N LEU A 10 -32.46 -7.43 47.35
CA LEU A 10 -31.99 -6.05 47.38
C LEU A 10 -32.88 -5.23 46.44
N ILE A 11 -33.72 -4.38 47.02
CA ILE A 11 -34.51 -3.38 46.30
C ILE A 11 -33.50 -2.33 45.81
N CYS A 12 -32.99 -2.52 44.59
CA CYS A 12 -32.22 -1.52 43.87
C CYS A 12 -33.18 -0.38 43.51
N ASN A 13 -33.08 0.70 44.28
CA ASN A 13 -33.97 1.83 44.22
C ASN A 13 -33.89 2.49 42.82
N ARG A 14 -35.04 2.60 42.14
CA ARG A 14 -35.16 3.00 40.73
C ARG A 14 -34.52 4.37 40.44
N LYS A 15 -34.48 5.26 41.43
CA LYS A 15 -33.81 6.57 41.34
C LYS A 15 -32.27 6.47 41.33
N THR A 16 -31.70 5.48 42.01
CA THR A 16 -30.25 5.23 42.07
C THR A 16 -29.74 4.64 40.76
N ILE A 17 -30.55 3.82 40.10
CA ILE A 17 -30.24 3.29 38.76
C ILE A 17 -30.23 4.43 37.73
N TYR A 18 -31.23 5.33 37.74
CA TYR A 18 -31.25 6.46 36.80
C TYR A 18 -30.12 7.47 37.04
N THR A 19 -29.70 7.68 38.29
CA THR A 19 -28.54 8.56 38.58
C THR A 19 -27.23 7.94 38.11
N ILE A 20 -27.00 6.64 38.34
CA ILE A 20 -25.81 5.93 37.83
C ILE A 20 -25.81 5.94 36.29
N LEU A 21 -26.94 5.69 35.64
CA LEU A 21 -27.06 5.72 34.18
C LEU A 21 -26.77 7.11 33.60
N SER A 22 -27.19 8.18 34.29
CA SER A 22 -26.92 9.56 33.88
C SER A 22 -25.44 9.97 34.02
N VAL A 23 -24.73 9.44 35.02
CA VAL A 23 -23.31 9.72 35.25
C VAL A 23 -22.44 8.99 34.22
N VAL A 24 -22.80 7.76 33.84
CA VAL A 24 -22.10 7.01 32.77
C VAL A 24 -22.25 7.70 31.41
N PHE A 25 -23.42 8.29 31.12
CA PHE A 25 -23.66 9.02 29.87
C PHE A 25 -22.85 10.33 29.77
N LEU A 26 -22.54 10.97 30.91
CA LEU A 26 -21.75 12.21 30.95
C LEU A 26 -20.23 11.97 30.85
N LEU A 27 -19.73 10.79 31.22
CA LEU A 27 -18.32 10.43 31.12
C LEU A 27 -17.89 10.00 29.71
N GLN A 28 -18.83 9.79 28.79
CA GLN A 28 -18.56 9.33 27.42
C GLN A 28 -18.22 10.46 26.42
N CYS A 29 -18.28 11.73 26.83
CA CYS A 29 -17.99 12.89 25.96
C CYS A 29 -16.53 13.40 26.01
N GLY A 30 -15.64 12.73 26.72
CA GLY A 30 -14.24 13.15 26.86
C GLY A 30 -13.27 12.35 26.02
N THR A 31 -13.34 12.42 24.68
CA THR A 31 -12.21 11.95 23.86
C THR A 31 -11.02 12.87 24.10
N THR A 32 -10.03 12.42 24.86
CA THR A 32 -8.80 13.16 25.10
C THR A 32 -7.94 13.12 23.84
N TYR A 33 -7.99 14.18 23.04
CA TYR A 33 -7.01 14.40 21.97
C TYR A 33 -5.69 14.81 22.62
N SER A 34 -4.69 13.94 22.55
CA SER A 34 -3.31 14.25 22.96
C SER A 34 -2.52 14.68 21.73
N THR A 35 -1.84 15.82 21.80
CA THR A 35 -0.96 16.31 20.73
C THR A 35 0.49 16.06 21.13
N ILE A 36 1.21 15.29 20.31
CA ILE A 36 2.65 15.06 20.46
C ILE A 36 3.37 15.95 19.45
N THR A 37 4.43 16.64 19.88
CA THR A 37 5.29 17.40 18.96
C THR A 37 6.25 16.46 18.25
N TYR A 38 6.23 16.44 16.92
CA TYR A 38 7.22 15.70 16.13
C TYR A 38 8.59 16.37 16.17
N SER A 39 9.65 15.57 16.16
CA SER A 39 11.00 16.07 15.87
C SER A 39 11.15 16.47 14.39
N LYS A 40 12.22 17.20 14.05
CA LYS A 40 12.45 17.86 12.75
C LYS A 40 12.22 16.97 11.51
N TYR A 41 12.55 15.68 11.57
CA TYR A 41 12.45 14.74 10.43
C TYR A 41 11.43 13.62 10.63
N GLU A 42 10.89 13.48 11.83
CA GLU A 42 9.99 12.38 12.17
C GLU A 42 8.65 12.52 11.48
N GLN A 43 8.11 13.74 11.40
CA GLN A 43 6.90 14.01 10.62
C GLN A 43 7.09 13.64 9.14
N ILE A 44 8.24 13.99 8.55
CA ILE A 44 8.52 13.67 7.15
C ILE A 44 8.63 12.15 6.96
N ARG A 45 9.24 11.44 7.90
CA ARG A 45 9.32 9.97 7.87
C ARG A 45 7.94 9.34 7.98
N ALA A 46 7.14 9.75 8.97
CA ALA A 46 5.79 9.21 9.20
C ALA A 46 4.85 9.46 8.01
N VAL A 47 4.96 10.63 7.35
CA VAL A 47 4.18 10.92 6.14
C VAL A 47 4.69 10.12 4.93
N ARG A 48 5.95 9.68 4.95
CA ARG A 48 6.56 8.85 3.91
C ARG A 48 6.32 7.35 4.04
N GLU A 49 5.84 6.91 5.20
CA GLU A 49 5.53 5.49 5.42
C GLU A 49 4.39 5.03 4.52
N ASN A 50 4.56 3.84 3.96
CA ASN A 50 3.61 3.15 3.10
C ASN A 50 3.92 1.65 3.14
N ALA A 51 3.06 0.84 2.50
CA ALA A 51 3.21 -0.62 2.49
C ALA A 51 4.49 -1.15 1.81
N ILE A 52 5.26 -0.29 1.13
CA ILE A 52 6.52 -0.67 0.47
C ILE A 52 7.71 -0.43 1.40
N SER A 53 7.72 0.74 2.03
CA SER A 53 8.82 1.20 2.90
C SER A 53 8.68 0.68 4.32
N SER A 54 7.50 0.17 4.69
CA SER A 54 7.18 -0.36 6.02
C SER A 54 6.13 -1.47 5.93
N GLU A 55 5.89 -2.16 7.05
CA GLU A 55 4.79 -3.13 7.20
C GLU A 55 3.41 -2.46 7.35
N ASN A 56 3.38 -1.13 7.46
CA ASN A 56 2.16 -0.35 7.70
C ASN A 56 1.64 0.30 6.41
N LEU A 57 0.32 0.52 6.39
CA LEU A 57 -0.32 1.34 5.36
C LEU A 57 0.05 2.82 5.49
N SER A 58 0.05 3.52 4.36
CA SER A 58 0.18 4.97 4.36
C SER A 58 -0.89 5.64 5.20
N LEU A 59 -0.57 6.84 5.69
CA LEU A 59 -1.49 7.63 6.49
C LEU A 59 -2.79 7.94 5.72
N ILE A 60 -2.71 8.13 4.40
CA ILE A 60 -3.87 8.49 3.57
C ILE A 60 -4.79 7.27 3.41
N THR A 61 -4.25 6.09 3.11
CA THR A 61 -5.04 4.85 3.03
C THR A 61 -5.64 4.50 4.38
N THR A 62 -4.89 4.65 5.47
CA THR A 62 -5.40 4.43 6.83
C THR A 62 -6.56 5.37 7.16
N ARG A 63 -6.44 6.66 6.81
CA ARG A 63 -7.52 7.64 7.00
C ARG A 63 -8.75 7.28 6.18
N PHE A 64 -8.57 6.89 4.92
CA PHE A 64 -9.66 6.44 4.05
C PHE A 64 -10.40 5.23 4.65
N LEU A 65 -9.66 4.22 5.11
CA LEU A 65 -10.27 3.04 5.72
C LEU A 65 -11.03 3.41 7.00
N LYS A 66 -10.48 4.29 7.84
CA LYS A 66 -11.14 4.75 9.08
C LYS A 66 -12.37 5.59 8.81
N SER A 67 -12.32 6.53 7.86
CA SER A 67 -13.47 7.40 7.54
C SER A 67 -14.63 6.65 6.87
N ASN A 68 -14.39 5.43 6.39
CA ASN A 68 -15.40 4.57 5.77
C ASN A 68 -15.81 3.38 6.65
N ASP A 69 -15.38 3.31 7.92
CA ASP A 69 -15.61 2.18 8.83
C ASP A 69 -15.16 0.82 8.24
N LEU A 70 -14.05 0.84 7.50
CA LEU A 70 -13.44 -0.32 6.86
C LEU A 70 -12.15 -0.77 7.55
N TYR A 71 -11.58 0.04 8.45
CA TYR A 71 -10.27 -0.25 9.03
C TYR A 71 -10.24 -1.56 9.85
N GLU A 72 -11.18 -1.74 10.78
CA GLU A 72 -11.26 -2.97 11.58
C GLU A 72 -11.55 -4.19 10.69
N LYS A 73 -12.50 -4.05 9.76
CA LYS A 73 -12.82 -5.09 8.77
C LYS A 73 -11.62 -5.48 7.91
N TYR A 74 -10.76 -4.52 7.59
CA TYR A 74 -9.55 -4.79 6.83
C TYR A 74 -8.54 -5.58 7.64
N GLN A 75 -8.40 -5.31 8.95
CA GLN A 75 -7.53 -6.09 9.83
C GLN A 75 -8.01 -7.54 9.97
N GLU A 76 -9.32 -7.76 10.04
CA GLU A 76 -9.90 -9.10 10.18
C GLU A 76 -9.95 -9.88 8.87
N ALA A 77 -10.37 -9.23 7.79
CA ALA A 77 -10.66 -9.85 6.50
C ALA A 77 -10.22 -8.95 5.33
N PRO A 78 -8.90 -8.72 5.15
CA PRO A 78 -8.38 -7.74 4.20
C PRO A 78 -8.84 -8.00 2.77
N ARG A 79 -8.89 -9.28 2.37
CA ARG A 79 -9.32 -9.70 1.04
C ARG A 79 -10.77 -9.28 0.74
N VAL A 80 -11.68 -9.43 1.70
CA VAL A 80 -13.10 -9.08 1.50
C VAL A 80 -13.23 -7.57 1.24
N VAL A 81 -12.54 -6.75 2.05
CA VAL A 81 -12.51 -5.30 1.87
C VAL A 81 -11.95 -4.93 0.49
N ILE A 82 -10.88 -5.60 0.04
CA ILE A 82 -10.31 -5.35 -1.29
C ILE A 82 -11.31 -5.69 -2.41
N TYR A 83 -12.02 -6.83 -2.34
CA TYR A 83 -13.05 -7.16 -3.33
C TYR A 83 -14.20 -6.15 -3.35
N ASP A 84 -14.64 -5.67 -2.18
CA ASP A 84 -15.68 -4.66 -2.07
C ASP A 84 -15.24 -3.31 -2.65
N LEU A 85 -14.00 -2.89 -2.36
CA LEU A 85 -13.42 -1.66 -2.91
C LEU A 85 -13.20 -1.76 -4.42
N ASP A 86 -12.81 -2.92 -4.95
CA ASP A 86 -12.70 -3.16 -6.39
C ASP A 86 -14.08 -3.01 -7.08
N ASN A 87 -15.15 -3.55 -6.49
CA ASN A 87 -16.52 -3.31 -6.98
C ASN A 87 -16.85 -1.80 -7.02
N ARG A 88 -16.45 -1.03 -6.01
CA ARG A 88 -16.63 0.43 -5.99
C ARG A 88 -15.80 1.13 -7.05
N LEU A 89 -14.55 0.69 -7.28
CA LEU A 89 -13.69 1.25 -8.33
C LEU A 89 -14.32 1.09 -9.71
N VAL A 90 -14.90 -0.08 -10.01
CA VAL A 90 -15.60 -0.32 -11.29
C VAL A 90 -16.77 0.65 -11.48
N ALA A 91 -17.54 0.91 -10.42
CA ALA A 91 -18.69 1.80 -10.46
C ALA A 91 -18.30 3.29 -10.56
N LEU A 92 -17.34 3.73 -9.74
CA LEU A 92 -17.01 5.15 -9.57
C LEU A 92 -15.86 5.62 -10.46
N LYS A 93 -14.94 4.73 -10.85
CA LYS A 93 -13.75 5.01 -11.67
C LYS A 93 -12.87 6.13 -11.12
N THR A 94 -12.83 6.25 -9.80
CA THR A 94 -12.05 7.28 -9.11
C THR A 94 -10.59 6.88 -9.01
N ARG A 95 -9.70 7.84 -9.29
CA ARG A 95 -8.26 7.64 -9.23
C ARG A 95 -7.77 7.31 -7.82
N GLU A 96 -8.32 7.98 -6.81
CA GLU A 96 -7.96 7.73 -5.40
C GLU A 96 -8.21 6.29 -4.97
N LEU A 97 -9.36 5.70 -5.34
CA LEU A 97 -9.64 4.28 -5.05
C LEU A 97 -8.61 3.35 -5.70
N ALA A 98 -8.13 3.67 -6.92
CA ALA A 98 -7.08 2.89 -7.55
C ALA A 98 -5.76 2.95 -6.76
N TYR A 99 -5.42 4.11 -6.19
CA TYR A 99 -4.28 4.22 -5.28
C TYR A 99 -4.45 3.36 -4.03
N TYR A 100 -5.56 3.50 -3.31
CA TYR A 100 -5.80 2.71 -2.09
C TYR A 100 -5.78 1.21 -2.38
N LEU A 101 -6.46 0.76 -3.43
CA LEU A 101 -6.45 -0.64 -3.84
C LEU A 101 -5.06 -1.15 -4.19
N SER A 102 -4.22 -0.32 -4.85
CA SER A 102 -2.85 -0.70 -5.15
C SER A 102 -2.04 -0.97 -3.89
N GLU A 103 -2.14 -0.08 -2.89
CA GLU A 103 -1.41 -0.22 -1.63
C GLU A 103 -1.91 -1.42 -0.81
N LEU A 104 -3.23 -1.59 -0.69
CA LEU A 104 -3.82 -2.72 0.05
C LEU A 104 -3.44 -4.06 -0.57
N CYS A 105 -3.47 -4.17 -1.90
CA CYS A 105 -3.04 -5.38 -2.59
C CYS A 105 -1.55 -5.64 -2.40
N TYR A 106 -0.71 -4.59 -2.41
CA TYR A 106 0.72 -4.73 -2.16
C TYR A 106 0.99 -5.25 -0.75
N GLN A 107 0.33 -4.67 0.27
CA GLN A 107 0.50 -5.08 1.67
C GLN A 107 0.11 -6.55 1.85
N VAL A 108 -1.09 -6.94 1.43
CA VAL A 108 -1.54 -8.34 1.53
C VAL A 108 -0.60 -9.26 0.75
N GLY A 109 -0.12 -8.84 -0.43
CA GLY A 109 0.86 -9.62 -1.19
C GLY A 109 2.19 -9.81 -0.46
N SER A 110 2.63 -8.82 0.31
CA SER A 110 3.90 -8.86 1.04
C SER A 110 3.90 -9.78 2.26
N GLU A 111 2.73 -10.10 2.78
CA GLU A 111 2.55 -11.06 3.89
C GLU A 111 2.46 -12.52 3.41
N LEU A 112 2.34 -12.75 2.11
CA LEU A 112 2.18 -14.08 1.53
C LEU A 112 3.52 -14.69 1.11
N ASP A 113 3.63 -16.01 1.27
CA ASP A 113 4.73 -16.77 0.69
C ASP A 113 4.63 -16.79 -0.84
N LEU A 114 5.79 -16.85 -1.50
CA LEU A 114 5.87 -16.83 -2.97
C LEU A 114 5.16 -18.03 -3.63
N ASP A 115 5.05 -19.15 -2.92
CA ASP A 115 4.38 -20.36 -3.39
C ASP A 115 2.84 -20.28 -3.20
N ASP A 116 2.31 -19.27 -2.50
CA ASP A 116 0.86 -19.06 -2.36
C ASP A 116 0.26 -18.61 -3.71
N PRO A 117 -0.80 -19.27 -4.22
CA PRO A 117 -1.51 -18.83 -5.43
C PRO A 117 -1.99 -17.37 -5.41
N MET A 118 -2.21 -16.81 -4.22
CA MET A 118 -2.62 -15.43 -4.00
C MET A 118 -1.47 -14.43 -4.15
N PHE A 119 -0.21 -14.85 -4.01
CA PHE A 119 0.96 -13.98 -4.12
C PHE A 119 0.96 -13.24 -5.46
N ALA A 120 0.93 -13.99 -6.56
CA ALA A 120 0.92 -13.42 -7.90
C ALA A 120 -0.36 -12.60 -8.15
N ARG A 121 -1.50 -13.05 -7.59
CA ARG A 121 -2.79 -12.37 -7.74
C ARG A 121 -2.78 -10.98 -7.10
N MET A 122 -2.24 -10.87 -5.90
CA MET A 122 -2.16 -9.63 -5.14
C MET A 122 -1.18 -8.64 -5.79
N PHE A 123 0.03 -9.09 -6.12
CA PHE A 123 1.01 -8.20 -6.78
C PHE A 123 0.61 -7.81 -8.20
N ALA A 124 -0.03 -8.69 -8.97
CA ALA A 124 -0.55 -8.34 -10.29
C ALA A 124 -1.70 -7.34 -10.20
N SER A 125 -2.59 -7.48 -9.22
CA SER A 125 -3.67 -6.50 -8.99
C SER A 125 -3.11 -5.16 -8.53
N SER A 126 -2.15 -5.16 -7.60
CA SER A 126 -1.41 -3.97 -7.18
C SER A 126 -0.76 -3.24 -8.37
N LEU A 127 -0.11 -4.00 -9.27
CA LEU A 127 0.48 -3.46 -10.49
C LEU A 127 -0.58 -2.80 -11.39
N VAL A 128 -1.72 -3.45 -11.61
CA VAL A 128 -2.79 -2.93 -12.47
C VAL A 128 -3.42 -1.69 -11.86
N TYR A 129 -3.72 -1.67 -10.56
CA TYR A 129 -4.33 -0.50 -9.91
C TYR A 129 -3.38 0.69 -9.84
N SER A 130 -2.09 0.47 -9.56
CA SER A 130 -1.08 1.54 -9.62
C SER A 130 -0.90 2.06 -11.05
N PHE A 131 -0.95 1.18 -12.06
CA PHE A 131 -0.99 1.58 -13.47
C PHE A 131 -2.23 2.44 -13.77
N THR A 132 -3.42 2.05 -13.29
CA THR A 132 -4.65 2.83 -13.44
C THR A 132 -4.50 4.21 -12.81
N TYR A 133 -3.91 4.30 -11.62
CA TYR A 133 -3.63 5.58 -10.97
C TYR A 133 -2.70 6.47 -11.80
N LEU A 134 -1.61 5.91 -12.31
CA LEU A 134 -0.54 6.67 -12.98
C LEU A 134 -0.91 7.08 -14.40
N PHE A 135 -1.49 6.15 -15.17
CA PHE A 135 -1.53 6.24 -16.63
C PHE A 135 -2.94 6.22 -17.22
N ASP A 136 -3.95 5.74 -16.51
CA ASP A 136 -5.31 5.71 -17.06
C ASP A 136 -5.89 7.12 -17.15
N LYS A 137 -6.19 7.55 -18.38
CA LYS A 137 -6.81 8.85 -18.67
C LYS A 137 -8.29 8.88 -18.29
N LYS A 138 -8.93 7.72 -18.10
CA LYS A 138 -10.34 7.59 -17.71
C LYS A 138 -10.54 7.70 -16.20
N ALA A 139 -9.48 7.53 -15.41
CA ALA A 139 -9.56 7.70 -13.96
C ALA A 139 -9.64 9.19 -13.60
N ILE A 140 -10.61 9.57 -12.79
CA ILE A 140 -10.90 10.97 -12.41
C ILE A 140 -10.61 11.17 -10.91
N PRO A 141 -10.02 12.29 -10.47
CA PRO A 141 -9.45 13.39 -11.28
C PRO A 141 -8.18 12.96 -12.03
N ALA A 142 -7.58 13.85 -12.84
CA ALA A 142 -6.28 13.59 -13.44
C ALA A 142 -5.19 13.43 -12.36
N ALA A 143 -4.16 12.63 -12.62
CA ALA A 143 -3.05 12.48 -11.68
C ALA A 143 -2.32 13.81 -11.52
N ASP A 144 -2.05 14.18 -10.28
CA ASP A 144 -1.10 15.24 -9.95
C ASP A 144 0.31 14.65 -9.82
N PRO A 145 1.25 14.94 -10.75
CA PRO A 145 2.61 14.42 -10.69
C PRO A 145 3.42 14.91 -9.49
N PHE A 146 2.97 15.98 -8.82
CA PHE A 146 3.64 16.54 -7.64
C PHE A 146 3.10 15.98 -6.32
N SER A 147 1.97 15.27 -6.37
CA SER A 147 1.39 14.58 -5.22
C SER A 147 2.30 13.48 -4.68
N MET A 148 2.19 13.19 -3.39
CA MET A 148 2.97 12.12 -2.76
C MET A 148 2.44 10.74 -3.18
N GLU A 149 1.13 10.67 -3.36
CA GLU A 149 0.36 9.54 -3.88
C GLU A 149 0.88 9.11 -5.24
N PHE A 150 1.21 10.06 -6.13
CA PHE A 150 1.84 9.73 -7.41
C PHE A 150 3.19 9.07 -7.27
N ARG A 151 4.02 9.55 -6.34
CA ARG A 151 5.34 8.94 -6.07
C ARG A 151 5.20 7.54 -5.48
N PHE A 152 4.27 7.36 -4.54
CA PHE A 152 4.01 6.04 -3.96
C PHE A 152 3.39 5.08 -4.96
N ALA A 153 2.47 5.53 -5.81
CA ALA A 153 1.91 4.71 -6.88
C ALA A 153 3.01 4.26 -7.85
N LEU A 154 3.95 5.15 -8.21
CA LEU A 154 5.09 4.81 -9.06
C LEU A 154 6.00 3.77 -8.41
N GLU A 155 6.29 3.92 -7.11
CA GLU A 155 7.07 2.94 -6.36
C GLU A 155 6.32 1.60 -6.27
N THR A 156 5.01 1.64 -5.99
CA THR A 156 4.13 0.46 -5.91
C THR A 156 4.12 -0.30 -7.22
N TYR A 157 4.02 0.42 -8.34
CA TYR A 157 4.08 -0.15 -9.69
C TYR A 157 5.40 -0.89 -9.92
N ASN A 158 6.53 -0.22 -9.70
CA ASN A 158 7.86 -0.79 -9.94
C ASN A 158 8.16 -1.98 -9.01
N ARG A 159 7.77 -1.88 -7.73
CA ARG A 159 8.00 -2.93 -6.73
C ARG A 159 7.08 -4.14 -6.95
N SER A 160 5.82 -3.92 -7.34
CA SER A 160 4.91 -5.00 -7.72
C SER A 160 5.44 -5.77 -8.92
N LEU A 161 5.95 -5.07 -9.94
CA LEU A 161 6.58 -5.70 -11.09
C LEU A 161 7.79 -6.54 -10.69
N ALA A 162 8.65 -6.01 -9.81
CA ALA A 162 9.79 -6.75 -9.27
C ALA A 162 9.36 -8.06 -8.57
N GLN A 163 8.31 -8.04 -7.76
CA GLN A 163 7.78 -9.25 -7.11
C GLN A 163 7.26 -10.27 -8.13
N LEU A 164 6.59 -9.81 -9.18
CA LEU A 164 6.11 -10.68 -10.27
C LEU A 164 7.26 -11.29 -11.08
N VAL A 165 8.38 -10.56 -11.26
CA VAL A 165 9.60 -11.11 -11.87
C VAL A 165 10.18 -12.22 -10.99
N ARG A 166 10.23 -12.04 -9.66
CA ARG A 166 10.66 -13.10 -8.72
C ARG A 166 9.76 -14.34 -8.81
N PHE A 167 8.44 -14.12 -8.86
CA PHE A 167 7.46 -15.20 -9.06
C PHE A 167 7.69 -15.93 -10.40
N ALA A 168 7.91 -15.20 -11.50
CA ALA A 168 8.16 -15.79 -12.81
C ALA A 168 9.49 -16.57 -12.85
N LYS A 169 10.53 -16.09 -12.16
CA LYS A 169 11.83 -16.77 -12.01
C LYS A 169 11.68 -18.12 -11.32
N ARG A 170 11.05 -18.12 -10.14
CA ARG A 170 10.79 -19.34 -9.36
C ARG A 170 10.02 -20.38 -10.17
N ASN A 171 9.01 -19.94 -10.93
CA ASN A 171 8.17 -20.80 -11.75
C ASN A 171 8.75 -21.14 -13.14
N ARG A 172 10.00 -20.76 -13.44
CA ARG A 172 10.67 -20.98 -14.74
C ARG A 172 9.90 -20.42 -15.94
N LYS A 173 9.08 -19.38 -15.73
CA LYS A 173 8.24 -18.74 -16.76
C LYS A 173 8.94 -17.59 -17.51
N LEU A 174 10.13 -17.17 -17.07
CA LEU A 174 10.90 -16.08 -17.71
C LEU A 174 11.42 -16.45 -19.12
N ALA A 175 11.56 -17.74 -19.45
CA ALA A 175 12.06 -18.17 -20.76
C ALA A 175 11.08 -17.89 -21.91
N ASN A 176 9.77 -17.93 -21.62
CA ASN A 176 8.69 -17.65 -22.58
C ASN A 176 7.75 -16.59 -21.98
N LEU A 177 8.26 -15.36 -21.90
CA LEU A 177 7.54 -14.21 -21.34
C LEU A 177 6.18 -13.95 -21.99
N THR A 178 6.01 -14.24 -23.29
CA THR A 178 4.75 -14.03 -24.03
C THR A 178 3.59 -14.92 -23.58
N ASP A 179 3.85 -15.98 -22.81
CA ASP A 179 2.80 -16.87 -22.29
C ASP A 179 2.45 -16.55 -20.82
N LEU A 180 2.92 -15.40 -20.31
CA LEU A 180 2.67 -15.01 -18.93
C LEU A 180 1.23 -14.52 -18.77
N ASN A 181 0.40 -15.41 -18.24
CA ASN A 181 -0.94 -15.11 -17.76
C ASN A 181 -0.93 -15.01 -16.22
N LEU A 182 -1.19 -13.81 -15.70
CA LEU A 182 -1.22 -13.54 -14.26
C LEU A 182 -2.67 -13.37 -13.81
N PRO A 183 -3.12 -14.13 -12.79
CA PRO A 183 -4.45 -13.93 -12.23
C PRO A 183 -4.52 -12.54 -11.58
N LEU A 184 -5.66 -11.89 -11.67
CA LEU A 184 -5.98 -10.68 -10.90
C LEU A 184 -7.07 -11.01 -9.88
N ILE A 185 -7.33 -10.09 -8.96
CA ILE A 185 -8.53 -10.12 -8.10
C ILE A 185 -9.77 -10.10 -8.99
N ARG A 186 -9.74 -9.31 -10.06
CA ARG A 186 -10.73 -9.30 -11.13
C ARG A 186 -10.09 -9.53 -12.48
N GLY A 187 -10.40 -10.68 -13.09
CA GLY A 187 -9.92 -11.04 -14.42
C GLY A 187 -8.49 -11.58 -14.41
N ALA A 188 -7.77 -11.35 -15.51
CA ALA A 188 -6.40 -11.80 -15.68
C ALA A 188 -5.61 -10.81 -16.54
N LEU A 189 -4.32 -10.72 -16.29
CA LEU A 189 -3.37 -9.94 -17.07
C LEU A 189 -2.58 -10.88 -17.98
N SER A 190 -2.82 -10.79 -19.29
CA SER A 190 -2.09 -11.54 -20.30
C SER A 190 -1.13 -10.63 -21.07
N MET A 191 0.13 -11.02 -21.17
CA MET A 191 1.10 -10.29 -21.99
C MET A 191 1.11 -10.83 -23.43
N THR A 192 0.48 -10.13 -24.37
CA THR A 192 0.38 -10.61 -25.77
C THR A 192 1.65 -10.39 -26.58
N ARG A 193 2.36 -9.28 -26.35
CA ARG A 193 3.55 -8.89 -27.12
C ARG A 193 4.51 -8.08 -26.26
N ALA A 194 5.80 -8.35 -26.38
CA ALA A 194 6.86 -7.46 -25.91
C ALA A 194 7.48 -6.79 -27.13
N GLU A 195 7.25 -5.49 -27.30
CA GLU A 195 7.95 -4.70 -28.30
C GLU A 195 9.29 -4.30 -27.72
N VAL A 196 10.38 -4.79 -28.33
CA VAL A 196 11.74 -4.49 -27.92
C VAL A 196 12.39 -3.72 -29.05
N GLU A 197 12.77 -2.47 -28.78
CA GLU A 197 13.50 -1.63 -29.75
C GLU A 197 14.94 -2.12 -29.98
N THR A 198 15.42 -3.00 -29.11
CA THR A 198 16.77 -3.57 -29.15
C THR A 198 16.77 -5.02 -29.65
N ALA A 199 17.92 -5.48 -30.13
CA ALA A 199 18.13 -6.89 -30.49
C ALA A 199 18.25 -7.82 -29.26
N TRP A 200 18.23 -7.28 -28.04
CA TRP A 200 18.39 -8.04 -26.80
C TRP A 200 17.06 -8.61 -26.36
N THR A 201 16.91 -9.92 -26.47
CA THR A 201 15.75 -10.62 -25.89
C THR A 201 16.11 -11.24 -24.54
N PRO A 202 15.13 -11.50 -23.66
CA PRO A 202 15.32 -12.24 -22.41
C PRO A 202 16.12 -13.55 -22.57
N LYS A 203 16.04 -14.20 -23.74
CA LYS A 203 16.80 -15.43 -24.08
C LYS A 203 18.30 -15.19 -24.29
N ASN A 204 18.69 -13.93 -24.52
CA ASN A 204 20.10 -13.55 -24.72
C ASN A 204 20.84 -13.41 -23.38
N PHE A 205 20.12 -13.43 -22.25
CA PHE A 205 20.68 -13.31 -20.91
C PHE A 205 20.74 -14.68 -20.23
N LEU A 206 21.83 -14.94 -19.51
CA LEU A 206 21.99 -16.16 -18.72
C LEU A 206 20.97 -16.21 -17.57
N GLU A 207 20.77 -15.08 -16.91
CA GLU A 207 19.87 -14.93 -15.78
C GLU A 207 19.28 -13.51 -15.78
N ILE A 208 18.03 -13.40 -15.33
CA ILE A 208 17.33 -12.14 -15.15
C ILE A 208 17.16 -11.92 -13.65
N GLU A 209 17.70 -10.81 -13.17
CA GLU A 209 17.70 -10.47 -11.76
C GLU A 209 16.99 -9.15 -11.49
N VAL A 210 16.44 -9.05 -10.28
CA VAL A 210 15.79 -7.82 -9.83
C VAL A 210 16.86 -6.87 -9.30
N ALA A 211 17.02 -5.71 -9.94
CA ALA A 211 18.04 -4.72 -9.58
C ALA A 211 17.96 -4.25 -8.11
N TYR A 212 16.77 -4.30 -7.51
CA TYR A 212 16.56 -3.92 -6.11
C TYR A 212 17.23 -4.85 -5.08
N ASP A 213 17.69 -6.03 -5.49
CA ASP A 213 18.34 -7.00 -4.59
C ASP A 213 19.85 -6.72 -4.43
N TYR A 214 20.38 -5.77 -5.20
CA TYR A 214 21.80 -5.41 -5.19
C TYR A 214 22.03 -4.06 -4.55
N LYS A 215 23.09 -3.99 -3.73
CA LYS A 215 23.64 -2.75 -3.21
C LYS A 215 24.90 -2.41 -4.00
N ASN A 216 24.93 -1.21 -4.59
CA ASN A 216 26.14 -0.71 -5.24
C ASN A 216 27.11 -0.18 -4.17
N GLU A 217 28.35 -0.66 -4.19
CA GLU A 217 29.45 -0.18 -3.35
C GLU A 217 30.60 0.35 -4.23
N GLY A 218 31.42 1.27 -3.72
CA GLY A 218 32.57 1.84 -4.46
C GLY A 218 32.30 3.09 -5.29
N PHE A 219 31.05 3.55 -5.40
CA PHE A 219 30.69 4.85 -5.97
C PHE A 219 30.05 5.74 -4.89
N PHE A 220 30.63 6.91 -4.60
CA PHE A 220 30.14 7.85 -3.59
C PHE A 220 28.85 8.59 -3.98
N ASN A 221 28.36 8.38 -5.21
CA ASN A 221 27.22 9.11 -5.75
C ASN A 221 25.95 8.24 -5.71
N GLN A 222 25.15 8.39 -4.67
CA GLN A 222 23.79 7.86 -4.62
C GLN A 222 22.84 8.98 -5.07
N ILE A 223 22.48 9.02 -6.35
CA ILE A 223 21.48 9.98 -6.85
C ILE A 223 20.09 9.37 -6.72
N SER A 224 19.32 9.80 -5.72
CA SER A 224 17.85 9.70 -5.76
C SER A 224 17.29 11.04 -6.23
N LYS A 225 16.86 11.14 -7.49
CA LYS A 225 16.44 12.44 -8.05
C LYS A 225 15.02 12.81 -7.60
N PHE A 226 14.88 13.88 -6.82
CA PHE A 226 13.65 14.66 -6.63
C PHE A 226 14.00 16.17 -6.59
N GLY A 227 13.34 17.03 -7.40
CA GLY A 227 13.65 18.48 -7.58
C GLY A 227 13.02 19.41 -6.53
N ILE A 228 13.43 20.68 -6.35
CA ILE A 228 13.62 21.79 -7.31
C ILE A 228 15.01 22.45 -7.13
N ASN A 229 15.72 22.68 -8.24
CA ASN A 229 17.05 23.30 -8.42
C ASN A 229 18.27 22.35 -8.37
N THR A 230 18.75 21.93 -9.54
CA THR A 230 20.16 21.59 -9.78
C THR A 230 20.59 22.21 -11.11
N SER A 231 20.82 23.52 -11.10
CA SER A 231 21.66 24.19 -12.09
C SER A 231 23.12 23.91 -11.73
N TYR A 232 23.88 23.47 -12.73
CA TYR A 232 25.26 23.02 -12.65
C TYR A 232 26.22 24.21 -12.55
N PRO A 233 27.18 24.27 -11.61
CA PRO A 233 28.44 24.95 -11.82
C PRO A 233 29.46 23.92 -12.29
N ASP A 234 30.01 24.19 -13.47
CA ASP A 234 31.07 23.47 -14.16
C ASP A 234 32.22 23.02 -13.23
N PRO A 235 32.76 21.79 -13.33
CA PRO A 235 34.01 21.45 -12.67
C PRO A 235 35.16 22.12 -13.42
N GLN A 236 35.35 23.42 -13.22
CA GLN A 236 36.69 23.99 -13.32
C GLN A 236 37.50 23.46 -12.14
N THR A 237 38.14 22.31 -12.35
CA THR A 237 39.27 21.89 -11.54
C THR A 237 40.38 22.94 -11.63
N SER A 238 40.71 23.45 -10.45
CA SER A 238 41.84 24.27 -10.10
C SER A 238 43.14 23.83 -10.78
N GLY A 239 43.92 24.82 -11.22
CA GLY A 239 45.24 24.60 -11.78
C GLY A 239 46.34 24.18 -10.80
N LYS A 240 47.40 23.68 -11.43
CA LYS A 240 48.84 23.73 -11.10
C LYS A 240 49.41 22.92 -9.92
N ARG A 241 50.59 22.34 -10.26
CA ARG A 241 51.67 21.68 -9.50
C ARG A 241 51.50 20.16 -9.49
N THR A 242 52.40 19.35 -10.01
CA THR A 242 53.84 19.47 -10.34
C THR A 242 54.18 18.81 -11.67
#